data_AF-A0A7C1PXX3-F1
#
_entry.id   AF-A0A7C1PXX3-F1
#
_cell.length_a   1.000
_cell.length_b   1.000
_cell.length_c   1.000
_cell.angle_alpha   90.00
_cell.angle_beta   90.00
_cell.angle_gamma   90.00
#
_symmetry.space_group_name_H-M   'P 1'
#
loop_
_entity.id
_entity.type
_entity.pdbx_description
1 polymer ?
#
loop_
_entity_poly.entity_id
_entity_poly.type
_entity_poly.pdbx_seq_one_letter_code
_entity_poly.pdbx_strand_id
1 'polypeptide(L)'
;GAFLFSRSVLQREFTLAIGLFLAVLVVFFVLFLRHFNSVKRFVPKRYVGYFTPVTTGGGLFLSLLVLFFTAATWLVEALFPWLLARSLGAYVPFTLVFGVVCISTIAVALSVLPAGLGTMDLSFLVLFPQIGVTAETALSILLIYRFFGIVTPFIFSFVLLNLKKTSFKDIRSDMGG
;
A
#
# COMPACT_ATOMS: atom_id res chain seq x y z
N GLY A 1 26.01 -10.46 19.41
CA GLY A 1 26.02 -9.26 18.55
C GLY A 1 24.62 -8.78 18.22
N ALA A 2 23.88 -9.53 17.39
CA ALA A 2 22.57 -9.11 16.84
C ALA A 2 21.39 -9.08 17.84
N PHE A 3 21.52 -9.72 19.01
CA PHE A 3 20.44 -9.84 19.99
C PHE A 3 20.25 -8.60 20.87
N LEU A 4 21.26 -7.73 20.98
CA LEU A 4 21.21 -6.49 21.78
C LEU A 4 20.71 -5.27 20.98
N PHE A 5 20.65 -5.36 19.65
CA PHE A 5 20.14 -4.28 18.78
C PHE A 5 18.61 -4.29 18.65
N SER A 6 17.94 -5.37 19.03
CA SER A 6 16.51 -5.60 18.80
C SER A 6 15.59 -5.02 19.90
N ARG A 7 16.05 -4.93 21.16
CA ARG A 7 15.19 -4.47 22.27
C ARG A 7 15.26 -2.96 22.55
N SER A 8 16.40 -2.31 22.31
CA SER A 8 16.61 -0.89 22.62
C SER A 8 16.04 0.06 21.56
N VAL A 9 15.95 -0.40 20.31
CA VAL A 9 15.45 0.41 19.19
C VAL A 9 13.91 0.50 19.19
N LEU A 10 13.20 -0.41 19.88
CA LEU A 10 11.83 -0.79 19.50
C LEU A 10 10.63 -0.13 20.21
N GLN A 11 10.78 0.95 20.98
CA GLN A 11 9.58 1.55 21.62
C GLN A 11 9.42 3.08 21.55
N ARG A 12 10.47 3.86 21.29
CA ARG A 12 10.35 5.34 21.21
C ARG A 12 11.10 5.94 20.02
N GLU A 13 12.36 5.53 19.85
CA GLU A 13 13.21 5.90 18.71
C GLU A 13 12.60 5.42 17.39
N PHE A 14 12.11 4.18 17.30
CA PHE A 14 11.49 3.66 16.07
C PHE A 14 10.19 4.39 15.71
N THR A 15 9.37 4.75 16.69
CA THR A 15 8.12 5.48 16.46
C THR A 15 8.41 6.90 15.96
N LEU A 16 9.42 7.55 16.52
CA LEU A 16 9.90 8.85 16.05
C LEU A 16 10.55 8.75 14.67
N ALA A 17 11.33 7.69 14.41
CA ALA A 17 11.94 7.45 13.12
C ALA A 17 10.90 7.19 12.04
N ILE A 18 9.86 6.39 12.33
CA ILE A 18 8.71 6.19 11.44
C ILE A 18 7.96 7.50 11.24
N GLY A 19 7.69 8.26 12.31
CA GLY A 19 7.00 9.56 12.22
C GLY A 19 7.77 10.57 11.37
N LEU A 20 9.09 10.68 11.57
CA LEU A 20 9.98 11.52 10.78
C LEU A 20 10.04 11.04 9.34
N PHE A 21 10.15 9.73 9.12
CA PHE A 21 10.17 9.14 7.79
C PHE A 21 8.87 9.41 7.03
N LEU A 22 7.71 9.28 7.69
CA LEU A 22 6.40 9.64 7.12
C LEU A 22 6.31 11.14 6.84
N ALA A 23 6.80 12.00 7.73
CA ALA A 23 6.83 13.45 7.49
C ALA A 23 7.72 13.81 6.30
N VAL A 24 8.90 13.18 6.18
CA VAL A 24 9.79 13.33 5.03
C VAL A 24 9.13 12.81 3.76
N LEU A 25 8.45 11.66 3.81
CA LEU A 25 7.68 11.12 2.69
C LEU A 25 6.58 12.08 2.24
N VAL A 26 5.86 12.70 3.17
CA VAL A 26 4.83 13.70 2.86
C VAL A 26 5.45 14.94 2.20
N VAL A 27 6.55 15.46 2.74
CA VAL A 27 7.29 16.59 2.14
C VAL A 27 7.79 16.21 0.74
N PHE A 28 8.38 15.03 0.59
CA PHE A 28 8.89 14.54 -0.68
C PHE A 28 7.76 14.30 -1.68
N PHE A 29 6.60 13.79 -1.24
CA PHE A 29 5.41 13.62 -2.06
C PHE A 29 4.85 14.97 -2.52
N VAL A 30 4.77 15.97 -1.64
CA VAL A 30 4.34 17.33 -2.00
C VAL A 30 5.32 17.98 -2.99
N LEU A 31 6.63 17.84 -2.76
CA LEU A 31 7.67 18.32 -3.68
C LEU A 31 7.62 17.57 -5.01
N PHE A 32 7.42 16.25 -4.98
CA PHE A 32 7.26 15.42 -6.15
C PHE A 32 6.02 15.82 -6.94
N LEU A 33 4.85 16.02 -6.32
CA LEU A 33 3.65 16.51 -6.99
C LEU A 33 3.89 17.88 -7.63
N ARG A 34 4.60 18.77 -6.93
CA ARG A 34 4.97 20.10 -7.45
C ARG A 34 5.94 20.01 -8.64
N HIS A 35 6.89 19.07 -8.60
CA HIS A 35 7.88 18.83 -9.65
C HIS A 35 7.32 17.95 -10.80
N PHE A 36 6.33 17.12 -10.57
CA PHE A 36 5.67 16.26 -11.56
C PHE A 36 5.03 17.10 -12.66
N ASN A 37 4.53 18.30 -12.31
CA ASN A 37 4.08 19.29 -13.29
C ASN A 37 5.22 19.85 -14.16
N SER A 38 6.47 19.86 -13.68
CA SER A 38 7.65 20.18 -14.50
C SER A 38 8.08 19.01 -15.39
N VAL A 39 7.94 17.77 -14.91
CA VAL A 39 8.26 16.54 -15.68
C VAL A 39 7.39 16.40 -16.94
N LYS A 40 6.18 16.94 -16.95
CA LYS A 40 5.33 17.02 -18.16
C LYS A 40 6.04 17.65 -19.36
N ARG A 41 7.05 18.50 -19.16
CA ARG A 41 7.83 19.11 -20.27
C ARG A 41 8.70 18.09 -21.03
N PHE A 42 9.06 16.98 -20.40
CA PHE A 42 9.89 15.94 -21.00
C PHE A 42 9.07 14.79 -21.61
N VAL A 43 7.75 14.82 -21.46
CA VAL A 43 6.87 13.80 -22.03
C VAL A 43 6.63 14.09 -23.52
N PRO A 44 6.86 13.12 -24.43
CA PRO A 44 6.58 13.31 -25.85
C PRO A 44 5.12 13.72 -26.08
N LYS A 45 4.88 14.67 -26.99
CA LYS A 45 3.55 15.28 -27.23
C LYS A 45 2.41 14.26 -27.44
N ARG A 46 2.72 13.07 -27.97
CA ARG A 46 1.78 11.95 -28.16
C ARG A 46 1.17 11.42 -26.86
N TYR A 47 1.87 11.53 -25.73
CA TYR A 47 1.43 10.99 -24.45
C TYR A 47 0.85 12.04 -23.50
N VAL A 48 1.01 13.32 -23.80
CA VAL A 48 0.57 14.44 -22.95
C VAL A 48 -0.93 14.39 -22.63
N GLY A 49 -1.76 13.88 -23.56
CA GLY A 49 -3.21 13.72 -23.38
C GLY A 49 -3.62 12.65 -22.36
N TYR A 50 -2.76 11.65 -22.09
CA TYR A 50 -3.03 10.63 -21.05
C TYR A 50 -2.68 11.12 -19.65
N PHE A 51 -1.86 12.19 -19.54
CA PHE A 51 -1.55 12.80 -18.26
C PHE A 51 -2.60 13.87 -17.95
N THR A 52 -3.63 13.49 -17.18
CA THR A 52 -4.50 14.47 -16.54
C THR A 52 -3.63 15.49 -15.78
N PRO A 53 -3.86 16.80 -15.93
CA PRO A 53 -3.21 17.77 -15.06
C PRO A 53 -3.62 17.42 -13.63
N VAL A 54 -2.63 17.08 -12.80
CA VAL A 54 -2.80 17.04 -11.35
C VAL A 54 -2.97 18.48 -10.92
N THR A 55 -4.18 18.99 -11.12
CA THR A 55 -4.58 20.27 -10.56
C THR A 55 -4.77 20.01 -9.08
N THR A 56 -3.91 20.55 -8.24
CA THR A 56 -4.20 20.81 -6.83
C THR A 56 -5.27 21.92 -6.72
N GLY A 57 -6.33 21.82 -7.52
CA GLY A 57 -7.46 22.75 -7.53
C GLY A 57 -8.42 22.51 -6.36
N GLY A 58 -8.26 21.39 -5.65
CA GLY A 58 -8.92 21.18 -4.37
C GLY A 58 -8.26 22.07 -3.32
N GLY A 59 -9.01 22.99 -2.72
CA GLY A 59 -8.55 23.79 -1.59
C GLY A 59 -8.06 22.90 -0.41
N LEU A 60 -7.45 23.51 0.60
CA LEU A 60 -6.86 22.84 1.77
C LEU A 60 -7.72 21.69 2.32
N PHE A 61 -9.04 21.90 2.42
CA PHE A 61 -9.99 20.90 2.86
C PHE A 61 -9.94 19.60 2.05
N LEU A 62 -9.90 19.68 0.71
CA LEU A 62 -9.85 18.50 -0.15
C LEU A 62 -8.51 17.77 0.00
N SER A 63 -7.41 18.50 0.13
CA SER A 63 -6.08 17.90 0.41
C SER A 63 -6.06 17.18 1.76
N LEU A 64 -6.68 17.77 2.80
CA LEU A 64 -6.81 17.13 4.11
C LEU A 64 -7.67 15.87 4.04
N LEU A 65 -8.76 15.87 3.26
CA LEU A 65 -9.57 14.67 3.04
C LEU A 65 -8.77 13.58 2.35
N VAL A 66 -8.03 13.90 1.29
CA VAL A 66 -7.17 12.92 0.60
C VAL A 66 -6.13 12.34 1.57
N LEU A 67 -5.48 13.17 2.37
CA LEU A 67 -4.53 12.72 3.39
C LEU A 67 -5.20 11.80 4.42
N PHE A 68 -6.38 12.18 4.92
CA PHE A 68 -7.14 11.39 5.88
C PHE A 68 -7.53 10.02 5.32
N PHE A 69 -8.14 9.98 4.13
CA PHE A 69 -8.54 8.73 3.49
C PHE A 69 -7.33 7.86 3.14
N THR A 70 -6.22 8.48 2.71
CA THR A 70 -4.97 7.75 2.49
C THR A 70 -4.52 7.12 3.80
N ALA A 71 -4.34 7.90 4.87
CA ALA A 71 -3.93 7.36 6.17
C ALA A 71 -4.87 6.25 6.68
N ALA A 72 -6.19 6.44 6.56
CA ALA A 72 -7.19 5.45 6.92
C ALA A 72 -7.03 4.16 6.12
N THR A 73 -6.73 4.26 4.82
CA THR A 73 -6.48 3.09 3.96
C THR A 73 -5.28 2.30 4.46
N TRP A 74 -4.15 2.96 4.76
CA TRP A 74 -2.96 2.30 5.29
C TRP A 74 -3.20 1.64 6.65
N LEU A 75 -4.01 2.27 7.51
CA LEU A 75 -4.40 1.69 8.80
C LEU A 75 -5.26 0.43 8.61
N VAL A 76 -6.24 0.47 7.70
CA VAL A 76 -7.09 -0.67 7.38
C VAL A 76 -6.27 -1.80 6.73
N GLU A 77 -5.33 -1.45 5.86
CA GLU A 77 -4.43 -2.40 5.19
C GLU A 77 -3.55 -3.15 6.20
N ALA A 78 -3.08 -2.48 7.25
CA ALA A 78 -2.34 -3.12 8.35
C ALA A 78 -3.23 -3.84 9.36
N LEU A 79 -4.49 -3.43 9.51
CA LEU A 79 -5.44 -4.03 10.43
C LEU A 79 -5.72 -5.48 10.07
N PHE A 80 -5.84 -5.78 8.78
CA PHE A 80 -6.13 -7.13 8.31
C PHE A 80 -5.08 -8.17 8.72
N PRO A 81 -3.77 -8.03 8.39
CA PRO A 81 -2.75 -8.97 8.83
C PRO A 81 -2.55 -8.97 10.36
N TRP A 82 -2.84 -7.86 11.05
CA TRP A 82 -2.78 -7.85 12.52
C TRP A 82 -3.88 -8.71 13.15
N LEU A 83 -5.12 -8.62 12.63
CA LEU A 83 -6.22 -9.48 13.06
C LEU A 83 -5.94 -10.96 12.72
N LEU A 84 -5.34 -11.24 11.56
CA LEU A 84 -4.92 -12.59 11.19
C LEU A 84 -3.87 -13.13 12.16
N ALA A 85 -2.83 -12.35 12.47
CA ALA A 85 -1.82 -12.73 13.45
C ALA A 85 -2.47 -13.10 14.80
N ARG A 86 -3.37 -12.24 15.30
CA ARG A 86 -4.12 -12.52 16.54
C ARG A 86 -4.96 -13.79 16.44
N SER A 87 -5.67 -14.00 15.34
CA SER A 87 -6.53 -15.19 15.16
C SER A 87 -5.74 -16.49 15.10
N LEU A 88 -4.49 -16.44 14.63
CA LEU A 88 -3.57 -17.57 14.55
C LEU A 88 -2.73 -17.74 15.84
N GLY A 89 -3.06 -17.01 16.90
CA GLY A 89 -2.39 -17.12 18.21
C GLY A 89 -1.10 -16.31 18.35
N ALA A 90 -0.74 -15.48 17.36
CA ALA A 90 0.41 -14.59 17.42
C ALA A 90 0.02 -13.20 17.96
N TYR A 91 0.43 -12.91 19.19
CA TYR A 91 0.11 -11.66 19.88
C TYR A 91 1.19 -10.61 19.66
N VAL A 92 1.13 -9.93 18.52
CA VAL A 92 2.03 -8.83 18.17
C VAL A 92 1.35 -7.46 18.31
N PRO A 93 2.07 -6.41 18.76
CA PRO A 93 1.57 -5.03 18.75
C PRO A 93 1.18 -4.59 17.34
N PHE A 94 0.05 -3.88 17.22
CA PHE A 94 -0.41 -3.34 15.93
C PHE A 94 0.64 -2.46 15.25
N THR A 95 1.39 -1.66 16.04
CA THR A 95 2.44 -0.78 15.54
C THR A 95 3.55 -1.51 14.79
N LEU A 96 3.90 -2.73 15.21
CA LEU A 96 4.90 -3.54 14.52
C LEU A 96 4.36 -4.10 13.22
N VAL A 97 3.12 -4.60 13.22
CA VAL A 97 2.47 -5.09 11.99
C VAL A 97 2.29 -3.96 10.98
N PHE A 98 1.87 -2.77 11.43
CA PHE A 98 1.80 -1.57 10.61
C PHE A 98 3.15 -1.23 9.98
N GLY A 99 4.24 -1.27 10.75
CA GLY A 99 5.59 -1.09 10.21
C GLY A 99 5.97 -2.12 9.14
N VAL A 100 5.66 -3.40 9.37
CA VAL A 100 5.89 -4.48 8.39
C VAL A 100 5.13 -4.22 7.08
N VAL A 101 3.85 -3.86 7.17
CA VAL A 101 3.04 -3.54 5.99
C VAL A 101 3.61 -2.31 5.28
N CYS A 102 3.97 -1.26 6.01
CA CYS A 102 4.55 -0.06 5.39
C CYS A 102 5.82 -0.35 4.59
N ILE A 103 6.77 -1.08 5.19
CA ILE A 103 8.02 -1.45 4.53
C ILE A 103 7.73 -2.35 3.32
N SER A 104 6.82 -3.30 3.45
CA SER A 104 6.44 -4.22 2.36
C SER A 104 5.81 -3.48 1.18
N THR A 105 4.91 -2.53 1.43
CA THR A 105 4.25 -1.74 0.39
C THR A 105 5.25 -0.81 -0.32
N ILE A 106 6.20 -0.23 0.39
CA ILE A 106 7.30 0.55 -0.22
C ILE A 106 8.17 -0.37 -1.09
N ALA A 107 8.51 -1.56 -0.60
CA ALA A 107 9.28 -2.53 -1.38
C ALA A 107 8.55 -2.93 -2.67
N VAL A 108 7.23 -3.10 -2.61
CA VAL A 108 6.38 -3.34 -3.79
C VAL A 108 6.39 -2.16 -4.74
N ALA A 109 6.24 -0.92 -4.24
CA ALA A 109 6.23 0.28 -5.07
C ALA A 109 7.56 0.50 -5.81
N LEU A 110 8.67 0.04 -5.24
CA LEU A 110 10.00 0.07 -5.87
C LEU A 110 10.27 -1.14 -6.76
N SER A 111 9.41 -2.16 -6.73
CA SER A 111 9.58 -3.39 -7.50
C SER A 111 9.17 -3.20 -8.96
N VAL A 112 9.91 -3.80 -9.86
CA VAL A 112 9.58 -3.88 -11.29
C VAL A 112 8.59 -5.02 -11.57
N LEU A 113 8.33 -5.89 -10.57
CA LEU A 113 7.47 -7.06 -10.75
C LEU A 113 6.00 -6.66 -10.85
N PRO A 114 5.24 -7.23 -11.81
CA PRO A 114 3.82 -6.94 -11.96
C PRO A 114 3.08 -7.27 -10.66
N ALA A 115 2.25 -6.32 -10.21
CA ALA A 115 1.47 -6.40 -8.97
C ALA A 115 2.30 -6.66 -7.69
N GLY A 116 3.62 -6.41 -7.71
CA GLY A 116 4.49 -6.69 -6.57
C GLY A 116 4.52 -8.17 -6.16
N LEU A 117 4.22 -9.07 -7.11
CA LEU A 117 4.30 -10.51 -6.91
C LEU A 117 5.72 -10.90 -6.50
N GLY A 118 5.88 -11.74 -5.48
CA GLY A 118 7.17 -12.11 -4.91
C GLY A 118 7.75 -11.07 -3.95
N THR A 119 7.73 -9.77 -4.26
CA THR A 119 8.34 -8.74 -3.38
C THR A 119 7.59 -8.57 -2.07
N MET A 120 6.26 -8.47 -2.10
CA MET A 120 5.45 -8.42 -0.87
C MET A 120 5.58 -9.71 -0.07
N ASP A 121 5.61 -10.84 -0.78
CA ASP A 121 5.61 -12.18 -0.21
C ASP A 121 6.90 -12.40 0.59
N LEU A 122 8.04 -12.10 -0.02
CA LEU A 122 9.35 -12.11 0.64
C LEU A 122 9.40 -11.12 1.79
N SER A 123 8.84 -9.92 1.63
CA SER A 123 8.84 -8.93 2.70
C SER A 123 8.08 -9.44 3.92
N PHE A 124 6.90 -10.06 3.74
CA PHE A 124 6.14 -10.66 4.84
C PHE A 124 6.90 -11.83 5.48
N LEU A 125 7.45 -12.75 4.67
CA LEU A 125 8.18 -13.92 5.16
C LEU A 125 9.48 -13.55 5.89
N VAL A 126 10.10 -12.41 5.56
CA VAL A 126 11.29 -11.92 6.25
C VAL A 126 10.93 -11.14 7.49
N LEU A 127 9.97 -10.21 7.41
CA LEU A 127 9.73 -9.22 8.46
C LEU A 127 8.83 -9.72 9.59
N PHE A 128 7.82 -10.56 9.32
CA PHE A 128 6.96 -11.11 10.39
C PHE A 128 7.74 -11.93 11.42
N PRO A 129 8.70 -12.79 11.01
CA PRO A 129 9.60 -13.46 11.96
C PRO A 129 10.42 -12.51 12.83
N GLN A 130 10.83 -11.35 12.31
CA GLN A 130 11.58 -10.36 13.10
C GLN A 130 10.75 -9.73 14.22
N ILE A 131 9.42 -9.75 14.10
CA ILE A 131 8.50 -9.21 15.11
C ILE A 131 7.87 -10.32 15.99
N GLY A 132 8.41 -11.54 15.93
CA GLY A 132 8.03 -12.64 16.82
C GLY A 132 6.90 -13.54 16.31
N VAL A 133 6.56 -13.49 15.02
CA VAL A 133 5.59 -14.41 14.40
C VAL A 133 6.33 -15.61 13.82
N THR A 134 5.86 -16.85 14.05
CA THR A 134 6.55 -18.03 13.48
C THR A 134 6.48 -18.01 11.95
N ALA A 135 7.42 -18.69 11.29
CA ALA A 135 7.44 -18.76 9.84
C ALA A 135 6.16 -19.40 9.27
N GLU A 136 5.58 -20.41 9.93
CA GLU A 136 4.33 -21.03 9.48
C GLU A 136 3.15 -20.07 9.61
N THR A 137 3.08 -19.31 10.71
CA THR A 137 2.04 -18.29 10.89
C THR A 137 2.21 -17.15 9.90
N ALA A 138 3.43 -16.69 9.64
CA ALA A 138 3.71 -15.64 8.65
C ALA A 138 3.28 -16.07 7.24
N LEU A 139 3.59 -17.31 6.84
CA LEU A 139 3.15 -17.87 5.57
C LEU A 139 1.61 -17.95 5.50
N SER A 140 0.97 -18.36 6.59
CA SER A 140 -0.50 -18.43 6.67
C SER A 140 -1.15 -17.05 6.53
N ILE A 141 -0.63 -16.05 7.26
CA ILE A 141 -1.05 -14.65 7.12
C ILE A 141 -0.91 -14.20 5.67
N LEU A 142 0.24 -14.44 5.05
CA LEU A 142 0.53 -14.05 3.68
C LEU A 142 -0.47 -14.65 2.68
N LEU A 143 -0.72 -15.96 2.76
CA LEU A 143 -1.62 -16.66 1.84
C LEU A 143 -3.05 -16.15 1.96
N ILE A 144 -3.53 -15.95 3.19
CA ILE A 144 -4.87 -15.40 3.43
C ILE A 144 -4.93 -13.94 2.96
N TYR A 145 -3.92 -13.14 3.28
CA TYR A 145 -3.77 -11.75 2.82
C TYR A 145 -3.87 -11.64 1.30
N ARG A 146 -3.13 -12.46 0.56
CA ARG A 146 -3.15 -12.51 -0.91
C ARG A 146 -4.49 -12.98 -1.45
N PHE A 147 -5.07 -14.01 -0.85
CA PHE A 147 -6.36 -14.53 -1.28
C PHE A 147 -7.43 -13.45 -1.23
N PHE A 148 -7.58 -12.77 -0.08
CA PHE A 148 -8.56 -11.68 0.04
C PHE A 148 -8.19 -10.47 -0.83
N GLY A 149 -6.91 -10.11 -0.90
CA GLY A 149 -6.44 -9.00 -1.74
C GLY A 149 -6.72 -9.17 -3.23
N ILE A 150 -6.79 -10.41 -3.74
CA ILE A 150 -7.08 -10.71 -5.15
C ILE A 150 -8.57 -11.01 -5.38
N VAL A 151 -9.15 -11.86 -4.53
CA VAL A 151 -10.50 -12.38 -4.73
C VAL A 151 -11.57 -11.34 -4.41
N THR A 152 -11.38 -10.54 -3.36
CA THR A 152 -12.39 -9.54 -2.96
C THR A 152 -12.63 -8.48 -4.05
N PRO A 153 -11.60 -7.84 -4.63
CA PRO A 153 -11.81 -6.90 -5.74
C PRO A 153 -12.44 -7.56 -6.97
N PHE A 154 -12.09 -8.82 -7.26
CA PHE A 154 -12.64 -9.56 -8.39
C PHE A 154 -14.14 -9.84 -8.22
N ILE A 155 -14.54 -10.35 -7.05
CA ILE A 155 -15.96 -10.59 -6.73
C ILE A 155 -16.73 -9.27 -6.78
N PHE A 156 -16.20 -8.21 -6.17
CA PHE A 156 -16.86 -6.90 -6.15
C PHE A 156 -17.06 -6.36 -7.57
N SER A 157 -16.04 -6.46 -8.41
CA SER A 157 -16.09 -6.07 -9.82
C SER A 157 -17.13 -6.89 -10.59
N PHE A 158 -17.13 -8.20 -10.40
CA PHE A 158 -18.10 -9.10 -11.04
C PHE A 158 -19.54 -8.77 -10.64
N VAL A 159 -19.81 -8.57 -9.36
CA VAL A 159 -21.15 -8.20 -8.85
C VAL A 159 -21.60 -6.87 -9.46
N LEU A 160 -20.73 -5.85 -9.49
CA LEU A 160 -21.05 -4.55 -10.07
C LEU A 160 -21.39 -4.64 -11.57
N LEU A 161 -20.63 -5.43 -12.33
CA LEU A 161 -20.89 -5.62 -13.76
C LEU A 161 -22.24 -6.28 -14.02
N ASN A 162 -22.58 -7.30 -13.23
CA ASN A 162 -23.87 -7.98 -13.34
C ASN A 162 -25.03 -7.05 -12.96
N LEU A 163 -24.89 -6.24 -11.91
CA LEU A 163 -25.92 -5.27 -11.50
C LEU A 163 -26.17 -4.21 -12.57
N LYS A 164 -25.13 -3.75 -13.27
CA LYS A 164 -25.26 -2.73 -14.32
C LYS A 164 -25.73 -3.27 -15.67
N LYS A 165 -25.89 -4.60 -15.84
CA LYS A 165 -26.17 -5.27 -17.13
C LYS A 165 -25.23 -4.86 -18.28
N THR A 166 -24.09 -4.26 -17.96
CA THR A 166 -23.07 -3.87 -18.94
C THR A 166 -22.38 -5.13 -19.44
N SER A 167 -22.58 -5.44 -20.71
CA SER A 167 -21.89 -6.56 -21.34
C SER A 167 -20.45 -6.17 -21.64
N PHE A 168 -19.51 -7.12 -21.58
CA PHE A 168 -18.13 -6.90 -22.03
C PHE A 168 -18.05 -6.40 -23.48
N LYS A 169 -19.09 -6.66 -24.29
CA LYS A 169 -19.21 -6.10 -25.65
C LYS A 169 -19.38 -4.57 -25.66
N ASP A 170 -20.15 -4.02 -24.73
CA ASP A 170 -20.46 -2.58 -24.67
C ASP A 170 -19.23 -1.79 -24.21
N ILE A 171 -18.46 -2.36 -23.29
CA ILE A 171 -17.18 -1.79 -22.83
C ILE A 171 -16.13 -1.76 -23.97
N ARG A 172 -16.19 -2.73 -24.89
CA ARG A 172 -15.27 -2.82 -26.03
C ARG A 172 -15.63 -1.84 -27.16
N SER A 173 -16.91 -1.55 -27.37
CA SER A 173 -17.34 -0.54 -28.34
C SER A 173 -16.96 0.88 -27.92
N ASP A 174 -16.98 1.18 -26.62
CA ASP A 174 -16.65 2.52 -26.10
C ASP A 174 -15.13 2.81 -26.10
N MET A 175 -14.27 1.79 -26.11
CA MET A 175 -12.81 1.96 -26.18
C MET A 175 -12.24 1.95 -27.62
N GLY A 176 -13.07 1.64 -28.61
CA GLY A 176 -12.68 1.52 -30.01
C GLY A 176 -13.13 2.67 -30.92
N GLY A 177 -13.69 3.74 -30.35
CA GLY A 177 -14.15 4.94 -31.06
C GLY A 177 -13.16 6.11 -30.99
#